data_AF-A0A8W8HWB3-F1
#
_entry.id   AF-A0A8W8HWB3-F1
#
_cell.length_a   1.000
_cell.length_b   1.000
_cell.length_c   1.000
_cell.angle_alpha   90.00
_cell.angle_beta   90.00
_cell.angle_gamma   90.00
#
_symmetry.space_group_name_H-M   'P 1'
#
loop_
_entity.id
_entity.type
_entity.pdbx_description
1 polymer ?
#
loop_
_entity_poly.entity_id
_entity_poly.type
_entity_poly.pdbx_seq_one_letter_code
_entity_poly.pdbx_strand_id
1 'polypeptide(L)'
;AAMTEEEASAYRKFWKVHKNKIHDTLVSKTNWNNSLKKVSWRIDVKSQSKSAENINEPSAIVELQIENPEESQKTEVVQFEMDESRLAHVLQNMKDIEDQIVQYCQQ
;
A
#
# COMPACT_ATOMS: atom_id res chain seq x y z
N ALA A 1 32.67 5.75 -22.03
CA ALA A 1 34.01 5.30 -21.61
C ALA A 1 33.87 3.92 -20.99
N ALA A 2 34.74 2.97 -21.35
CA ALA A 2 34.77 1.67 -20.70
C ALA A 2 35.46 1.80 -19.33
N MET A 3 34.92 1.14 -18.31
CA MET A 3 35.51 1.10 -16.96
C MET A 3 36.83 0.33 -17.00
N THR A 4 37.88 0.84 -16.33
CA THR A 4 39.18 0.14 -16.27
C THR A 4 39.11 -1.05 -15.32
N GLU A 5 40.05 -1.99 -15.43
CA GLU A 5 40.07 -3.17 -14.56
C GLU A 5 40.36 -2.79 -13.10
N GLU A 6 41.17 -1.74 -12.86
CA GLU A 6 41.40 -1.23 -11.51
C GLU A 6 40.11 -0.70 -10.88
N GLU A 7 39.34 0.09 -11.62
CA GLU A 7 38.04 0.60 -11.19
C GLU A 7 37.06 -0.55 -10.91
N ALA A 8 36.97 -1.51 -11.83
CA ALA A 8 36.14 -2.70 -11.68
C ALA A 8 36.52 -3.50 -10.41
N SER A 9 37.82 -3.66 -10.15
CA SER A 9 38.32 -4.36 -8.97
C SER A 9 37.96 -3.64 -7.67
N ALA A 10 37.99 -2.30 -7.67
CA ALA A 10 37.62 -1.49 -6.53
C ALA A 10 36.13 -1.62 -6.22
N TYR A 11 35.26 -1.56 -7.24
CA TYR A 11 33.82 -1.80 -7.07
C TYR A 11 33.51 -3.22 -6.58
N ARG A 12 34.19 -4.25 -7.09
CA ARG A 12 34.02 -5.64 -6.61
C ARG A 12 34.40 -5.79 -5.15
N LYS A 13 35.50 -5.17 -4.71
CA LYS A 13 35.92 -5.16 -3.29
C LYS A 13 34.90 -4.42 -2.43
N PHE A 14 34.47 -3.23 -2.86
CA PHE A 14 33.45 -2.46 -2.17
C PHE A 14 32.16 -3.26 -1.98
N TRP A 15 31.67 -3.91 -3.05
CA TRP A 15 30.47 -4.74 -3.00
C TRP A 15 30.64 -5.93 -2.06
N LYS A 16 31.75 -6.67 -2.15
CA LYS A 16 32.01 -7.82 -1.27
C LYS A 16 32.03 -7.44 0.22
N VAL A 17 32.65 -6.30 0.54
CA VAL A 17 32.75 -5.80 1.93
C VAL A 17 31.40 -5.31 2.45
N HIS A 18 30.62 -4.61 1.61
CA HIS A 18 29.40 -3.91 2.04
C HIS A 18 28.09 -4.61 1.63
N LYS A 19 28.15 -5.83 1.08
CA LYS A 19 26.99 -6.53 0.50
C LYS A 19 25.75 -6.53 1.42
N ASN A 20 25.95 -6.75 2.73
CA ASN A 20 24.85 -6.79 3.69
C ASN A 20 24.25 -5.40 3.85
N LYS A 21 25.07 -4.37 4.10
CA LYS A 21 24.59 -2.99 4.23
C LYS A 21 23.89 -2.49 2.96
N ILE A 22 24.41 -2.84 1.78
CA ILE A 22 23.79 -2.49 0.50
C ILE A 22 22.44 -3.21 0.36
N HIS A 23 22.40 -4.51 0.68
CA HIS A 23 21.16 -5.29 0.69
C HIS A 23 20.14 -4.70 1.66
N ASP A 24 20.52 -4.45 2.91
CA ASP A 24 19.65 -3.90 3.94
C ASP A 24 19.11 -2.52 3.55
N THR A 25 19.96 -1.67 2.97
CA THR A 25 19.55 -0.35 2.45
C THR A 25 18.62 -0.47 1.26
N LEU A 26 18.84 -1.47 0.39
CA LEU A 26 17.96 -1.71 -0.74
C LEU A 26 16.60 -2.20 -0.25
N VAL A 27 16.59 -3.23 0.60
CA VAL A 27 15.39 -3.79 1.23
C VAL A 27 14.60 -2.72 1.96
N SER A 28 15.25 -1.87 2.76
CA SER A 28 14.57 -0.78 3.47
C SER A 28 13.96 0.26 2.53
N LYS A 29 14.56 0.48 1.36
CA LYS A 29 14.05 1.41 0.34
C LYS A 29 13.01 0.79 -0.60
N THR A 30 13.02 -0.53 -0.77
CA THR A 30 12.14 -1.24 -1.69
C THR A 30 10.94 -1.87 -1.00
N ASN A 31 10.99 -2.05 0.32
CA ASN A 31 9.84 -2.51 1.08
C ASN A 31 8.85 -1.36 1.30
N TRP A 32 7.57 -1.67 1.16
CA TRP A 32 6.50 -0.83 1.67
C TRP A 32 6.56 -0.89 3.20
N ASN A 33 7.36 -0.01 3.81
CA ASN A 33 7.53 0.04 5.26
C ASN A 33 6.23 0.48 5.96
N ASN A 34 5.32 1.13 5.25
CA ASN A 34 4.04 1.56 5.80
C ASN A 34 3.15 0.36 6.14
N SER A 35 2.44 0.45 7.25
CA SER A 35 1.45 -0.56 7.65
C SER A 35 0.08 0.06 7.87
N LEU A 36 -0.97 -0.70 7.56
CA LEU A 36 -2.34 -0.33 7.86
C LEU A 36 -2.67 -0.72 9.31
N LYS A 37 -2.75 0.28 10.19
CA LYS A 37 -2.96 0.11 11.63
C LYS A 37 -4.42 -0.13 11.99
N LYS A 38 -5.33 0.60 11.34
CA LYS A 38 -6.76 0.53 11.61
C LYS A 38 -7.56 0.87 10.37
N VAL A 39 -8.65 0.14 10.17
CA VAL A 39 -9.73 0.49 9.24
C VAL A 39 -10.97 0.74 10.07
N SER A 40 -11.61 1.89 9.87
CA SER A 40 -12.93 2.20 10.45
C SER A 40 -13.85 2.64 9.33
N TRP A 41 -15.13 2.32 9.41
CA TRP A 41 -16.11 2.81 8.44
C TRP A 41 -17.45 3.06 9.10
N ARG A 42 -18.27 3.89 8.45
CA ARG A 42 -19.69 4.03 8.74
C ARG A 42 -20.48 4.11 7.44
N ILE A 43 -21.73 3.66 7.50
CA ILE A 43 -22.66 3.72 6.37
C ILE A 43 -23.62 4.88 6.63
N ASP A 44 -23.60 5.85 5.72
CA ASP A 44 -24.49 7.01 5.74
C ASP A 44 -25.54 6.84 4.62
N VAL A 45 -26.79 7.19 4.90
CA VAL A 45 -27.86 7.24 3.88
C VAL A 45 -28.14 8.71 3.58
N LYS A 46 -27.94 9.13 2.33
CA LYS A 46 -28.14 10.53 1.93
C LYS A 46 -29.63 10.87 1.93
N SER A 47 -30.05 11.79 2.82
CA SER A 47 -31.43 12.30 2.85
C SER A 47 -31.62 13.45 1.85
N GLN A 48 -32.77 13.48 1.17
CA GLN A 48 -33.09 14.36 0.04
C GLN A 48 -33.04 15.88 0.30
N SER A 49 -32.82 16.67 -0.76
CA SER A 49 -33.41 18.01 -0.95
C SER A 49 -34.48 17.95 -2.05
N LYS A 50 -35.45 18.87 -2.04
CA LYS A 50 -36.84 18.75 -2.56
C LYS A 50 -37.09 18.29 -4.04
N SER A 51 -36.11 17.85 -4.83
CA SER A 51 -36.26 17.78 -6.30
C SER A 51 -35.56 16.62 -7.07
N ALA A 52 -35.24 15.46 -6.49
CA ALA A 52 -34.59 14.38 -7.28
C ALA A 52 -35.00 12.94 -6.91
N GLU A 53 -35.22 12.10 -7.93
CA GLU A 53 -35.84 10.75 -7.89
C GLU A 53 -34.97 9.61 -7.32
N ASN A 54 -33.69 9.82 -7.00
CA ASN A 54 -32.83 8.77 -6.45
C ASN A 54 -32.84 8.82 -4.91
N ILE A 55 -33.77 8.05 -4.33
CA ILE A 55 -34.02 7.95 -2.90
C ILE A 55 -33.10 6.88 -2.29
N ASN A 56 -32.38 7.23 -1.22
CA ASN A 56 -31.69 6.31 -0.30
C ASN A 56 -30.47 5.52 -0.83
N GLU A 57 -29.61 6.12 -1.65
CA GLU A 57 -28.33 5.46 -1.96
C GLU A 57 -27.41 5.45 -0.71
N PRO A 58 -27.05 4.26 -0.18
CA PRO A 58 -26.13 4.16 0.93
C PRO A 58 -24.70 4.45 0.45
N SER A 59 -23.93 5.14 1.28
CA SER A 59 -22.53 5.42 1.01
C SER A 59 -21.68 5.17 2.24
N ALA A 60 -20.52 4.56 2.06
CA ALA A 60 -19.58 4.29 3.14
C ALA A 60 -18.55 5.42 3.24
N ILE A 61 -18.38 5.98 4.43
CA ILE A 61 -17.22 6.80 4.75
C ILE A 61 -16.20 5.89 5.41
N VAL A 62 -15.06 5.72 4.75
CA VAL A 62 -13.96 4.84 5.18
C VAL A 62 -12.81 5.69 5.70
N GLU A 63 -12.26 5.30 6.83
CA GLU A 63 -11.05 5.85 7.43
C GLU A 63 -9.97 4.78 7.52
N LEU A 64 -8.80 5.06 6.97
CA LEU A 64 -7.59 4.25 7.07
C LEU A 64 -6.56 4.99 7.92
N GLN A 65 -6.01 4.29 8.91
CA GLN A 65 -4.90 4.78 9.72
C GLN A 65 -3.63 4.06 9.27
N ILE A 66 -2.69 4.81 8.67
CA ILE A 66 -1.45 4.30 8.10
C ILE A 66 -0.30 4.72 9.00
N GLU A 67 0.54 3.75 9.39
CA GLU A 67 1.72 3.96 10.20
C GLU A 67 2.96 3.90 9.31
N ASN A 68 3.77 4.95 9.34
CA ASN A 68 5.09 4.96 8.70
C ASN A 68 6.16 4.73 9.79
N PRO A 69 6.96 3.64 9.71
CA PRO A 69 8.00 3.35 10.71
C PRO A 69 9.05 4.46 10.84
N GLU A 70 9.33 5.19 9.76
CA GLU A 70 10.29 6.30 9.75
C GLU A 70 9.75 7.54 10.48
N GLU A 71 8.43 7.66 10.58
CA GLU A 71 7.73 8.73 11.29
C GLU A 71 6.97 8.17 12.49
N SER A 72 7.69 7.54 13.42
CA SER A 72 7.14 6.70 14.51
C SER A 72 6.16 7.39 15.46
N GLN A 73 5.91 8.70 15.31
CA GLN A 73 4.96 9.48 16.11
C GLN A 73 3.77 10.02 15.32
N LYS A 74 3.69 9.80 14.00
CA LYS A 74 2.59 10.31 13.17
C LYS A 74 1.88 9.15 12.48
N THR A 75 0.62 8.97 12.84
CA THR A 75 -0.31 8.12 12.08
C THR A 75 -0.96 9.00 11.02
N GLU A 76 -0.75 8.66 9.76
CA GLU A 76 -1.46 9.28 8.64
C GLU A 76 -2.90 8.76 8.63
N VAL A 77 -3.87 9.66 8.44
CA VAL A 77 -5.28 9.32 8.38
C VAL A 77 -5.81 9.67 6.99
N VAL A 78 -6.29 8.67 6.27
CA VAL A 78 -6.88 8.83 4.94
C VAL A 78 -8.37 8.54 5.03
N GLN A 79 -9.19 9.52 4.67
CA GLN A 79 -10.64 9.41 4.66
C GLN A 79 -11.19 9.57 3.25
N PHE A 80 -12.11 8.69 2.86
CA PHE A 80 -12.76 8.76 1.55
C PHE A 80 -14.14 8.11 1.56
N GLU A 81 -14.94 8.46 0.55
CA GLU A 81 -16.28 7.96 0.36
C GLU A 81 -16.31 6.85 -0.71
N MET A 82 -17.06 5.79 -0.41
CA MET A 82 -17.18 4.60 -1.24
C MET A 82 -18.65 4.21 -1.40
N ASP A 83 -19.13 4.20 -2.64
CA ASP A 83 -20.43 3.64 -3.00
C ASP A 83 -20.36 2.10 -3.14
N GLU A 84 -21.52 1.47 -3.36
CA GLU A 84 -21.64 0.02 -3.56
C GLU A 84 -20.70 -0.50 -4.65
N SER A 85 -20.64 0.18 -5.79
CA SER A 85 -19.86 -0.27 -6.96
C SER A 85 -18.35 -0.23 -6.69
N ARG A 86 -17.88 0.82 -6.01
CA ARG A 86 -16.48 0.95 -5.59
C ARG A 86 -16.11 -0.10 -4.54
N LEU A 87 -17.01 -0.40 -3.60
CA LEU A 87 -16.77 -1.43 -2.59
C LEU A 87 -16.66 -2.82 -3.23
N ALA A 88 -17.57 -3.16 -4.13
CA ALA A 88 -17.51 -4.41 -4.87
C ALA A 88 -16.18 -4.55 -5.62
N HIS A 89 -15.69 -3.48 -6.24
CA HIS A 89 -14.42 -3.49 -6.95
C HIS A 89 -13.21 -3.68 -6.01
N VAL A 90 -13.20 -3.03 -4.84
CA VAL A 90 -12.13 -3.21 -3.83
C VAL A 90 -12.10 -4.65 -3.32
N LEU A 91 -13.26 -5.25 -3.05
CA LEU A 91 -13.34 -6.64 -2.59
C LEU A 91 -12.85 -7.62 -3.65
N GLN A 92 -13.17 -7.37 -4.93
CA GLN A 92 -12.65 -8.19 -6.03
C GLN A 92 -11.13 -8.08 -6.12
N ASN A 93 -10.56 -6.87 -6.03
CA ASN A 93 -9.10 -6.69 -6.06
C ASN A 93 -8.40 -7.41 -4.90
N MET A 94 -9.01 -7.42 -3.70
CA MET A 94 -8.46 -8.17 -2.55
C MET A 94 -8.50 -9.68 -2.78
N LYS A 95 -9.56 -10.18 -3.42
CA LYS A 95 -9.66 -11.59 -3.80
C LYS A 95 -8.62 -11.97 -4.85
N ASP A 96 -8.40 -11.14 -5.86
CA ASP A 96 -7.39 -11.41 -6.89
C ASP A 96 -5.97 -11.46 -6.29
N ILE A 97 -5.71 -10.68 -5.23
CA ILE A 97 -4.44 -10.74 -4.46
C ILE A 97 -4.36 -12.05 -3.68
N GLU A 98 -5.44 -12.46 -3.00
CA GLU A 98 -5.52 -13.73 -2.27
C GLU A 98 -5.23 -14.91 -3.20
N ASP A 99 -5.91 -14.97 -4.35
CA ASP A 99 -5.77 -16.05 -5.33
C ASP A 99 -4.31 -16.15 -5.85
N GLN A 100 -3.65 -15.00 -6.10
CA GLN A 100 -2.23 -14.98 -6.49
C GLN A 100 -1.32 -15.54 -5.40
N ILE A 101 -1.53 -15.16 -4.14
CA ILE A 101 -0.72 -15.69 -3.02
C ILE A 101 -0.89 -17.20 -2.92
N VAL A 102 -2.14 -17.69 -2.98
CA VAL A 102 -2.44 -19.12 -2.91
C VAL A 102 -1.74 -19.87 -4.05
N GLN A 103 -1.76 -19.33 -5.27
CA GLN A 103 -1.09 -19.91 -6.42
C GLN A 103 0.43 -20.07 -6.18
N TYR A 104 1.10 -19.06 -5.65
CA TYR A 104 2.55 -19.12 -5.39
C TYR A 104 2.93 -19.99 -4.18
N CYS A 105 2.04 -20.17 -3.21
CA CYS A 105 2.28 -21.07 -2.08
C CYS A 105 2.16 -22.57 -2.45
N GLN A 106 1.54 -22.90 -3.58
CA GLN A 106 1.37 -24.29 -4.05
C GLN A 106 2.45 -24.73 -5.06
N GLN A 107 3.40 -23.86 -5.40
CA GLN A 107 4.55 -24.13 -6.27
C GLN A 107 5.79 -24.52 -5.44
#